data_AF-A0A1F3VIN3-F1
#
_entry.id   AF-A0A1F3VIN3-F1
#
_cell.length_a   1.000
_cell.length_b   1.000
_cell.length_c   1.000
_cell.angle_alpha   90.00
_cell.angle_beta   90.00
_cell.angle_gamma   90.00
#
_symmetry.space_group_name_H-M   'P 1'
#
loop_
_entity.id
_entity.type
_entity.pdbx_description
1 polymer ?
#
loop_
_entity_poly.entity_id
_entity_poly.type
_entity_poly.pdbx_seq_one_letter_code
_entity_poly.pdbx_strand_id
1 'polypeptide(L)'
;MRRNQLFISFIFFLLLTNIEIHAATDISRHKDAIFSGHIVKINQAAGLFRAKITASNMKYINKKNRIEVFNEQNPNIRCKGTVVGKTHNYIMVKVPDFRSCLGTINLAIGSYLHFYSDDLVENLRVGRELLELLHKKRQAINGLASEYRTALHAHMEKVNVVNGRYQILQEKMRQEWRAELTLLEEDRVASFKKYEEFQRQLTELDHKIEQYTIEAQNFTVDRWSLDKTLYYEK
;
A
#
# COMPACT_ATOMS: atom_id res chain seq x y z
N MET A 1 -54.23 24.41 55.28
CA MET A 1 -53.09 25.34 55.07
C MET A 1 -51.74 24.91 55.65
N ARG A 2 -51.58 23.73 56.29
CA ARG A 2 -50.27 23.31 56.87
C ARG A 2 -49.37 22.43 55.98
N ARG A 3 -49.83 22.05 54.79
CA ARG A 3 -49.13 21.08 53.92
C ARG A 3 -48.10 21.72 52.98
N ASN A 4 -48.18 23.03 52.74
CA ASN A 4 -47.24 23.76 51.87
C ASN A 4 -46.00 24.31 52.58
N GLN A 5 -46.00 24.45 53.91
CA GLN A 5 -44.82 24.94 54.64
C GLN A 5 -43.71 23.88 54.78
N LEU A 6 -44.07 22.58 54.83
CA LEU A 6 -43.08 21.51 54.92
C LEU A 6 -42.32 21.30 53.60
N PHE A 7 -42.96 21.54 52.45
CA PHE A 7 -42.32 21.38 51.14
C PHE A 7 -41.25 22.45 50.87
N ILE A 8 -41.50 23.69 51.28
CA ILE A 8 -40.56 24.80 51.07
C ILE A 8 -39.33 24.66 51.96
N SER A 9 -39.49 24.17 53.20
CA SER A 9 -38.38 23.93 54.13
C SER A 9 -37.44 22.82 53.64
N PHE A 10 -37.99 21.76 53.03
CA PHE A 10 -37.19 20.64 52.52
C PHE A 10 -36.37 21.02 51.27
N ILE A 11 -36.91 21.87 50.39
CA ILE A 11 -36.19 22.38 49.22
C ILE A 11 -35.05 23.32 49.65
N PHE A 12 -35.25 24.14 50.68
CA PHE A 12 -34.21 25.04 51.19
C PHE A 12 -33.07 24.29 51.88
N PHE A 13 -33.37 23.17 52.55
CA PHE A 13 -32.35 22.31 53.16
C PHE A 13 -31.53 21.53 52.11
N LEU A 14 -32.13 21.14 50.98
CA LEU A 14 -31.42 20.51 49.86
C LEU A 14 -30.53 21.49 49.06
N LEU A 15 -30.85 22.78 49.05
CA LEU A 15 -30.01 23.80 48.40
C LEU A 15 -28.80 24.21 49.25
N LEU A 16 -28.90 24.13 50.58
CA LEU A 16 -27.79 24.50 51.48
C LEU A 16 -26.73 23.41 51.66
N THR A 17 -27.02 22.14 51.38
CA THR A 17 -26.05 21.04 51.55
C THR A 17 -25.14 20.79 50.33
N ASN A 18 -25.30 21.54 49.23
CA ASN A 18 -24.56 21.31 47.98
C ASN A 18 -23.38 22.27 47.72
N ILE A 19 -23.02 23.15 48.67
CA ILE A 19 -22.05 24.23 48.40
C ILE A 19 -20.60 23.89 48.79
N GLU A 20 -20.31 22.86 49.59
CA GLU A 20 -18.95 22.67 50.15
C GLU A 20 -18.14 21.47 49.62
N ILE A 21 -18.27 21.07 48.35
CA ILE A 21 -17.39 20.04 47.78
C ILE A 21 -16.94 20.41 46.35
N HIS A 22 -16.20 21.50 46.19
CA HIS A 22 -15.57 21.83 44.89
C HIS A 22 -14.08 22.19 44.95
N ALA A 23 -13.43 22.17 46.13
CA ALA A 23 -12.02 22.57 46.25
C ALA A 23 -11.00 21.40 46.30
N ALA A 24 -11.44 20.15 46.45
CA ALA A 24 -10.53 19.01 46.68
C ALA A 24 -10.32 18.07 45.46
N THR A 25 -10.96 18.32 44.31
CA THR A 25 -10.95 17.40 43.16
C THR A 25 -9.94 17.72 42.06
N ASP A 26 -9.21 18.83 42.14
CA ASP A 26 -8.37 19.28 41.02
C ASP A 26 -7.03 18.51 40.89
N ILE A 27 -6.51 17.98 42.00
CA ILE A 27 -5.24 17.22 42.00
C ILE A 27 -5.38 15.86 41.30
N SER A 28 -6.59 15.29 41.26
CA SER A 28 -6.85 14.00 40.60
C SER A 28 -7.04 14.10 39.08
N ARG A 29 -7.28 15.30 38.53
CA ARG A 29 -7.53 15.49 37.08
C ARG A 29 -6.26 15.56 36.24
N HIS A 30 -5.10 15.85 36.84
CA HIS A 30 -3.86 16.14 36.09
C HIS A 30 -2.70 15.20 36.40
N LYS A 31 -2.97 13.91 36.68
CA LYS A 31 -1.93 12.88 36.84
C LYS A 31 -0.96 12.81 35.66
N ASP A 32 -1.46 13.11 34.45
CA ASP A 32 -0.66 13.06 33.21
C ASP A 32 0.42 14.14 33.10
N ALA A 33 0.34 15.18 33.92
CA ALA A 33 1.31 16.28 33.98
C ALA A 33 2.35 16.11 35.10
N ILE A 34 2.23 15.05 35.90
CA ILE A 34 3.22 14.67 36.90
C ILE A 34 4.19 13.68 36.27
N PHE A 35 5.48 13.99 36.34
CA PHE A 35 6.53 13.08 35.91
C PHE A 35 7.65 13.05 36.93
N SER A 36 8.47 12.01 36.91
CA SER A 36 9.54 11.82 37.87
C SER A 36 10.89 11.63 37.19
N GLY A 37 11.94 11.89 37.96
CA GLY A 37 13.31 11.77 37.47
C GLY A 37 14.36 11.89 38.56
N HIS A 38 15.59 11.55 38.19
CA HIS A 38 16.75 11.65 39.08
C HIS A 38 17.60 12.87 38.73
N ILE A 39 18.12 13.55 39.74
CA ILE A 39 19.08 14.63 39.51
C ILE A 39 20.43 14.05 39.11
N VAL A 40 20.99 14.56 38.02
CA VAL A 40 22.28 14.11 37.46
C VAL A 40 23.37 15.10 37.77
N LYS A 41 23.09 16.40 37.63
CA LYS A 41 24.08 17.46 37.83
C LYS A 41 23.43 18.69 38.42
N ILE A 42 24.11 19.33 39.35
CA ILE A 42 23.72 20.60 39.94
C ILE A 42 24.81 21.63 39.65
N ASN A 43 24.40 22.82 39.22
CA ASN A 43 25.25 24.01 39.12
C ASN A 43 24.64 25.09 40.03
N GLN A 44 25.17 25.17 41.25
CA GLN A 44 24.67 26.08 42.28
C GLN A 44 24.86 27.56 41.90
N ALA A 45 25.98 27.90 41.27
CA ALA A 45 26.29 29.29 40.87
C ALA A 45 25.28 29.84 39.85
N ALA A 46 24.84 28.99 38.91
CA ALA A 46 23.85 29.37 37.90
C ALA A 46 22.39 29.11 38.33
N GLY A 47 22.16 28.51 39.50
CA GLY A 47 20.83 28.08 39.94
C GLY A 47 20.19 27.05 39.01
N LEU A 48 21.01 26.20 38.37
CA LEU A 48 20.59 25.22 37.37
C LEU A 48 20.78 23.81 37.90
N PHE A 49 19.84 22.93 37.60
CA PHE A 49 20.07 21.50 37.74
C PHE A 49 19.61 20.75 36.49
N ARG A 50 20.24 19.61 36.25
CA ARG A 50 19.89 18.68 35.18
C ARG A 50 19.32 17.42 35.81
N ALA A 51 18.11 17.04 35.40
CA ALA A 51 17.49 15.80 35.81
C ALA A 51 17.32 14.85 34.62
N LYS A 52 17.54 13.56 34.84
CA LYS A 52 17.20 12.48 33.92
C LYS A 52 15.76 12.07 34.20
N ILE A 53 14.90 12.15 33.20
CA ILE A 53 13.46 11.91 33.34
C ILE A 53 13.07 10.70 32.50
N THR A 54 12.17 9.89 33.07
CA THR A 54 11.64 8.67 32.44
C THR A 54 10.19 8.91 32.03
N ALA A 55 9.93 9.95 31.24
CA ALA A 55 8.57 10.33 30.82
C ALA A 55 8.44 10.31 29.30
N SER A 56 7.50 9.52 28.79
CA SER A 56 7.13 9.46 27.36
C SER A 56 6.64 10.81 26.82
N ASN A 57 6.07 11.64 27.70
CA ASN A 57 5.49 12.94 27.37
C ASN A 57 6.50 14.11 27.36
N MET A 58 7.82 13.85 27.52
CA MET A 58 8.88 14.86 27.49
C MET A 58 8.86 15.73 26.21
N LYS A 59 8.35 15.20 25.10
CA LYS A 59 8.20 15.93 23.83
C LYS A 59 7.32 17.18 23.95
N TYR A 60 6.35 17.20 24.87
CA TYR A 60 5.39 18.29 25.05
C TYR A 60 5.87 19.40 26.02
N ILE A 61 7.01 19.20 26.68
CA ILE A 61 7.62 20.26 27.50
C ILE A 61 8.41 21.19 26.57
N ASN A 62 8.20 22.50 26.66
CA ASN A 62 8.94 23.47 25.87
C ASN A 62 9.95 24.25 26.73
N LYS A 63 10.91 24.91 26.07
CA LYS A 63 11.79 25.87 26.75
C LYS A 63 10.92 27.01 27.29
N LYS A 64 11.28 27.54 28.46
CA LYS A 64 10.57 28.56 29.24
C LYS A 64 9.32 28.08 29.98
N ASN A 65 8.90 26.82 29.84
CA ASN A 65 7.80 26.28 30.62
C ASN A 65 8.08 26.34 32.12
N ARG A 66 7.04 26.61 32.89
CA ARG A 66 7.06 26.61 34.35
C ARG A 66 6.90 25.20 34.86
N ILE A 67 7.76 24.82 35.80
CA ILE A 67 7.71 23.52 36.45
C ILE A 67 7.83 23.68 37.95
N GLU A 68 7.14 22.83 38.68
CA GLU A 68 7.19 22.70 40.12
C GLU A 68 7.90 21.39 40.47
N VAL A 69 8.90 21.46 41.33
CA VAL A 69 9.71 20.30 41.74
C VAL A 69 9.42 20.02 43.20
N PHE A 70 9.12 18.77 43.54
CA PHE A 70 8.81 18.36 44.90
C PHE A 70 9.26 16.92 45.17
N ASN A 71 9.37 16.59 46.45
CA ASN A 71 9.67 15.24 46.92
C ASN A 71 8.36 14.53 47.29
N GLU A 72 8.29 13.22 47.07
CA GLU A 72 7.13 12.38 47.44
C GLU A 72 6.82 12.47 48.94
N GLN A 73 7.87 12.55 49.77
CA GLN A 73 7.73 12.64 51.23
C GLN A 73 7.00 13.92 51.67
N ASN A 74 7.18 15.03 50.94
CA ASN A 74 6.67 16.36 51.31
C ASN A 74 6.08 17.08 50.08
N PRO A 75 4.88 16.67 49.60
CA PRO A 75 4.29 17.21 48.36
C PRO A 75 3.78 18.65 48.48
N ASN A 76 3.60 19.14 49.71
CA ASN A 76 3.16 20.51 49.99
C ASN A 76 4.25 21.54 49.72
N ILE A 77 5.51 21.11 49.73
CA ILE A 77 6.66 22.00 49.51
C ILE A 77 7.12 21.82 48.07
N ARG A 78 6.97 22.90 47.28
CA ARG A 78 7.29 22.89 45.85
C ARG A 78 8.23 24.02 45.48
N CYS A 79 9.27 23.69 44.74
CA CYS A 79 10.16 24.67 44.15
C CYS A 79 9.71 25.02 42.74
N LYS A 80 9.50 26.30 42.48
CA LYS A 80 9.15 26.79 41.14
C LYS A 80 10.42 27.02 40.32
N GLY A 81 10.44 26.49 39.11
CA GLY A 81 11.54 26.62 38.17
C GLY A 81 11.04 26.80 36.75
N THR A 82 11.97 27.14 35.86
CA THR A 82 11.73 27.31 34.43
C THR A 82 12.64 26.39 33.62
N VAL A 83 12.11 25.79 32.57
CA VAL A 83 12.87 24.89 31.70
C VAL A 83 13.79 25.71 30.80
N VAL A 84 15.10 25.54 30.93
CA VAL A 84 16.09 26.23 30.08
C VAL A 84 16.43 25.40 28.85
N GLY A 85 16.51 24.08 29.02
CA GLY A 85 16.85 23.16 27.95
C GLY A 85 16.23 21.79 28.18
N LYS A 86 16.04 21.06 27.09
CA LYS A 86 15.58 19.67 27.13
C LYS A 86 16.30 18.84 26.07
N THR A 87 16.39 17.56 26.38
CA THR A 87 16.79 16.48 25.48
C THR A 87 15.76 15.35 25.64
N HIS A 88 15.88 14.25 24.90
CA HIS A 88 14.92 13.14 25.00
C HIS A 88 14.76 12.59 26.43
N ASN A 89 15.88 12.46 27.16
CA ASN A 89 15.92 11.85 28.50
C ASN A 89 16.32 12.82 29.61
N TYR A 90 16.63 14.09 29.29
CA TYR A 90 17.15 15.04 30.25
C TYR A 90 16.40 16.37 30.16
N ILE A 91 16.16 16.99 31.31
CA ILE A 91 15.69 18.36 31.41
C ILE A 91 16.71 19.20 32.18
N MET A 92 16.83 20.46 31.81
CA MET A 92 17.60 21.47 32.52
C MET A 92 16.67 22.55 33.02
N VAL A 93 16.72 22.80 34.32
CA VAL A 93 15.76 23.64 35.04
C VAL A 93 16.52 24.72 35.77
N LYS A 94 16.06 25.97 35.61
CA LYS A 94 16.52 27.13 36.38
C LYS A 94 15.55 27.41 37.51
N VAL A 95 16.05 27.42 38.74
CA VAL A 95 15.28 27.78 39.93
C VAL A 95 15.77 29.15 40.41
N PRO A 96 14.90 30.18 40.48
CA PRO A 96 15.28 31.50 40.96
C PRO A 96 15.87 31.48 42.38
N ASP A 97 15.17 30.84 43.32
CA ASP A 97 15.57 30.76 44.73
C ASP A 97 16.26 29.42 45.06
N PHE A 98 17.36 29.16 44.35
CA PHE A 98 18.03 27.85 44.39
C PHE A 98 18.47 27.42 45.81
N ARG A 99 18.97 28.35 46.63
CA ARG A 99 19.44 28.07 48.00
C ARG A 99 18.32 27.66 48.95
N SER A 100 17.17 28.32 48.87
CA SER A 100 16.00 27.96 49.67
C SER A 100 15.52 26.56 49.26
N CYS A 101 15.38 26.34 47.96
CA CYS A 101 14.95 25.06 47.41
C CYS A 101 15.86 23.88 47.80
N LEU A 102 17.18 24.06 47.78
CA LEU A 102 18.16 23.04 48.17
C LEU A 102 17.85 22.43 49.54
N GLY A 103 17.59 23.27 50.54
CA GLY A 103 17.34 22.84 51.91
C GLY A 103 15.93 22.28 52.11
N THR A 104 14.93 22.75 51.37
CA THR A 104 13.54 22.35 51.62
C THR A 104 13.15 21.03 50.95
N ILE A 105 13.60 20.77 49.71
CA ILE A 105 13.27 19.54 48.98
C ILE A 105 14.41 18.51 48.94
N ASN A 106 15.52 18.77 49.66
CA ASN A 106 16.74 17.95 49.65
C ASN A 106 17.27 17.72 48.22
N LEU A 107 17.50 18.80 47.49
CA LEU A 107 17.95 18.75 46.10
C LEU A 107 19.42 18.32 46.01
N ALA A 108 19.67 17.01 45.95
CA ALA A 108 21.01 16.42 45.89
C ALA A 108 21.25 15.64 44.59
N ILE A 109 22.50 15.44 44.19
CA ILE A 109 22.81 14.58 43.04
C ILE A 109 22.37 13.14 43.37
N GLY A 110 21.64 12.51 42.45
CA GLY A 110 21.04 11.19 42.63
C GLY A 110 19.63 11.21 43.25
N SER A 111 19.18 12.33 43.82
CA SER A 111 17.85 12.40 44.44
C SER A 111 16.76 12.16 43.40
N TYR A 112 15.76 11.36 43.77
CA TYR A 112 14.56 11.14 42.97
C TYR A 112 13.51 12.20 43.33
N LEU A 113 13.01 12.91 42.32
CA LEU A 113 12.07 14.00 42.50
C LEU A 113 10.91 13.88 41.53
N HIS A 114 9.78 14.45 41.93
CA HIS A 114 8.61 14.63 41.11
C HIS A 114 8.56 16.06 40.57
N PHE A 115 8.03 16.16 39.37
CA PHE A 115 7.89 17.38 38.61
C PHE A 115 6.43 17.52 38.20
N TYR A 116 5.90 18.73 38.31
CA TYR A 116 4.58 19.10 37.84
C TYR A 116 4.69 20.33 36.94
N SER A 117 3.86 20.42 35.90
CA SER A 117 3.86 21.58 35.01
C SER A 117 2.45 21.83 34.47
N ASP A 118 1.96 23.04 34.71
CA ASP A 118 0.66 23.47 34.19
C ASP A 118 0.69 23.63 32.66
N ASP A 119 1.77 24.21 32.13
CA ASP A 119 2.00 24.32 30.68
C ASP A 119 2.01 22.94 30.00
N LEU A 120 2.43 21.88 30.71
CA LEU A 120 2.40 20.52 30.18
C LEU A 120 0.97 20.00 30.06
N VAL A 121 0.07 20.31 31.00
CA VAL A 121 -1.35 19.95 30.90
C VAL A 121 -1.95 20.48 29.61
N GLU A 122 -1.71 21.77 29.35
CA GLU A 122 -2.26 22.44 28.17
C GLU A 122 -1.63 21.90 26.88
N ASN A 123 -0.31 21.70 26.85
CA ASN A 123 0.35 21.11 25.68
C ASN A 123 -0.10 19.67 25.42
N LEU A 124 -0.41 18.90 26.48
CA LEU A 124 -0.97 17.56 26.34
C LEU A 124 -2.39 17.59 25.78
N ARG A 125 -3.22 18.55 26.20
CA ARG A 125 -4.57 18.75 25.66
C ARG A 125 -4.51 19.04 24.16
N VAL A 126 -3.72 20.04 23.76
CA VAL A 126 -3.51 20.38 22.35
C VAL A 126 -2.93 19.19 21.58
N GLY A 127 -1.98 18.46 22.18
CA GLY A 127 -1.40 17.27 21.58
C GLY A 127 -2.42 16.16 21.30
N ARG A 128 -3.40 15.95 22.19
CA ARG A 128 -4.49 14.98 21.99
C ARG A 128 -5.44 15.40 20.88
N GLU A 129 -5.84 16.66 20.86
CA GLU A 129 -6.69 17.22 19.80
C GLU A 129 -6.03 17.10 18.42
N LEU A 130 -4.73 17.41 18.35
CA LEU A 130 -3.96 17.23 17.13
C LEU A 130 -3.86 15.76 16.71
N LEU A 131 -3.62 14.84 17.65
CA LEU A 131 -3.59 13.41 17.35
C LEU A 131 -4.94 12.93 16.81
N GLU A 132 -6.04 13.35 17.42
CA GLU A 132 -7.38 13.02 16.95
C GLU A 132 -7.62 13.54 15.53
N LEU A 133 -7.24 14.78 15.25
CA LEU A 133 -7.33 15.35 13.90
C LEU A 133 -6.49 14.57 12.89
N LEU A 134 -5.26 14.19 13.26
CA LEU A 134 -4.38 13.39 12.41
C LEU A 134 -4.94 11.99 12.15
N HIS A 135 -5.57 11.37 13.15
CA HIS A 135 -6.26 10.10 12.98
C HIS A 135 -7.43 10.20 12.01
N LYS A 136 -8.27 11.24 12.15
CA LYS A 136 -9.37 11.53 11.20
C LYS A 136 -8.84 11.76 9.78
N LYS A 137 -7.78 12.56 9.63
CA LYS A 137 -7.14 12.80 8.33
C LYS A 137 -6.59 11.52 7.71
N ARG A 138 -5.94 10.66 8.50
CA ARG A 138 -5.48 9.34 8.04
C ARG A 138 -6.64 8.47 7.55
N GLN A 139 -7.74 8.41 8.30
CA GLN A 139 -8.91 7.64 7.91
C GLN A 139 -9.51 8.15 6.59
N ALA A 140 -9.65 9.47 6.43
CA ALA A 140 -10.14 10.06 5.18
C ALA A 140 -9.24 9.74 3.98
N ILE A 141 -7.92 9.88 4.12
CA ILE A 141 -6.95 9.54 3.06
C ILE A 141 -7.02 8.05 2.72
N ASN A 142 -7.13 7.17 3.72
CA ASN A 142 -7.27 5.74 3.48
C ASN A 142 -8.57 5.39 2.74
N GLY A 143 -9.67 6.08 3.04
CA GLY A 143 -10.93 5.95 2.30
C GLY A 143 -10.75 6.28 0.82
N LEU A 144 -10.19 7.47 0.53
CA LEU A 144 -9.91 7.90 -0.85
C LEU A 144 -8.97 6.91 -1.57
N ALA A 145 -7.91 6.46 -0.91
CA ALA A 145 -6.99 5.48 -1.50
C ALA A 145 -7.69 4.16 -1.85
N SER A 146 -8.63 3.71 -1.01
CA SER A 146 -9.43 2.51 -1.26
C SER A 146 -10.36 2.67 -2.46
N GLU A 147 -11.00 3.83 -2.60
CA GLU A 147 -11.86 4.14 -3.75
C GLU A 147 -11.06 4.09 -5.07
N TYR A 148 -9.91 4.78 -5.11
CA TYR A 148 -9.04 4.77 -6.30
C TYR A 148 -8.52 3.38 -6.62
N ARG A 149 -8.17 2.58 -5.60
CA ARG A 149 -7.76 1.19 -5.79
C ARG A 149 -8.88 0.36 -6.44
N THR A 150 -10.11 0.53 -5.99
CA THR A 150 -11.27 -0.18 -6.52
C THR A 150 -11.56 0.22 -7.96
N ALA A 151 -11.50 1.52 -8.26
CA ALA A 151 -11.64 2.04 -9.62
C ALA A 151 -10.57 1.49 -10.57
N LEU A 152 -9.32 1.40 -10.10
CA LEU A 152 -8.21 0.82 -10.86
C LEU A 152 -8.42 -0.66 -11.13
N HIS A 153 -8.87 -1.43 -10.13
CA HIS A 153 -9.22 -2.84 -10.33
C HIS A 153 -10.34 -3.02 -11.37
N ALA A 154 -11.39 -2.21 -11.31
CA ALA A 154 -12.47 -2.26 -12.30
C ALA A 154 -11.97 -1.91 -13.72
N HIS A 155 -11.03 -0.97 -13.84
CA HIS A 155 -10.40 -0.66 -15.13
C HIS A 155 -9.54 -1.82 -15.64
N MET A 156 -8.73 -2.44 -14.78
CA MET A 156 -7.94 -3.63 -15.13
C MET A 156 -8.83 -4.79 -15.59
N GLU A 157 -9.95 -5.00 -14.91
CA GLU A 157 -10.92 -6.03 -15.30
C GLU A 157 -11.49 -5.77 -16.70
N LYS A 158 -11.88 -4.53 -17.01
CA LYS A 158 -12.33 -4.15 -18.35
C LYS A 158 -11.27 -4.44 -19.42
N VAL A 159 -10.01 -4.09 -19.14
CA VAL A 159 -8.89 -4.38 -20.04
C VAL A 159 -8.72 -5.89 -20.26
N ASN A 160 -8.80 -6.68 -19.19
CA ASN A 160 -8.67 -8.13 -19.26
C ASN A 160 -9.81 -8.77 -20.07
N VAL A 161 -11.05 -8.30 -19.91
CA VAL A 161 -12.21 -8.77 -20.68
C VAL A 161 -12.02 -8.48 -22.17
N VAL A 162 -11.59 -7.26 -22.51
CA VAL A 162 -11.32 -6.88 -23.91
C VAL A 162 -10.18 -7.72 -24.48
N ASN A 163 -9.08 -7.88 -23.75
CA ASN A 163 -7.94 -8.67 -24.19
C ASN A 163 -8.33 -10.15 -24.41
N GLY A 164 -9.09 -10.73 -23.47
CA GLY A 164 -9.60 -12.11 -23.60
C GLY A 164 -10.48 -12.29 -24.84
N ARG A 165 -11.35 -11.32 -25.15
CA ARG A 165 -12.18 -11.36 -26.37
C ARG A 165 -11.33 -11.40 -27.63
N TYR A 166 -10.29 -10.57 -27.73
CA TYR A 166 -9.42 -10.54 -28.91
C TYR A 166 -8.54 -11.79 -29.02
N GLN A 167 -8.08 -12.34 -27.89
CA GLN A 167 -7.36 -13.62 -27.89
C GLN A 167 -8.21 -14.76 -28.43
N ILE A 168 -9.47 -14.87 -28.00
CA ILE A 168 -10.41 -15.88 -28.51
C ILE A 168 -10.63 -15.69 -30.02
N LEU A 169 -10.83 -14.45 -30.48
CA LEU A 169 -11.01 -14.17 -31.90
C LEU A 169 -9.78 -14.58 -32.71
N GLN A 170 -8.58 -14.25 -32.23
CA GLN A 170 -7.33 -14.62 -32.88
C GLN A 170 -7.18 -16.15 -32.98
N GLU A 171 -7.55 -16.89 -31.94
CA GLU A 171 -7.51 -18.34 -31.95
C GLU A 171 -8.51 -18.94 -32.95
N LYS A 172 -9.74 -18.39 -33.03
CA LYS A 172 -10.72 -18.81 -34.04
C LYS A 172 -10.22 -18.58 -35.47
N MET A 173 -9.71 -17.38 -35.77
CA MET A 173 -9.15 -17.06 -37.08
C MET A 173 -7.97 -17.98 -37.44
N ARG A 174 -7.14 -18.34 -36.43
CA ARG A 174 -6.03 -19.27 -36.62
C ARG A 174 -6.52 -20.69 -36.91
N GLN A 175 -7.60 -21.13 -36.27
CA GLN A 175 -8.21 -22.43 -36.53
C GLN A 175 -8.83 -22.50 -37.93
N GLU A 176 -9.59 -21.47 -38.32
CA GLU A 176 -10.15 -21.35 -39.67
C GLU A 176 -9.04 -21.35 -40.73
N TRP A 177 -7.98 -20.56 -40.52
CA TRP A 177 -6.84 -20.54 -41.44
C TRP A 177 -6.16 -21.90 -41.59
N ARG A 178 -5.98 -22.64 -40.50
CA ARG A 178 -5.43 -24.01 -40.56
C ARG A 178 -6.35 -24.95 -41.33
N ALA A 179 -7.65 -24.87 -41.14
CA ALA A 179 -8.62 -25.70 -41.85
C ALA A 179 -8.59 -25.42 -43.38
N GLU A 180 -8.54 -24.16 -43.78
CA GLU A 180 -8.41 -23.77 -45.18
C GLU A 180 -7.08 -24.27 -45.80
N LEU A 181 -5.97 -24.17 -45.06
CA LEU A 181 -4.69 -24.73 -45.51
C LEU A 181 -4.76 -26.24 -45.73
N THR A 182 -5.41 -26.97 -44.81
CA THR A 182 -5.58 -28.41 -44.97
C THR A 182 -6.44 -28.78 -46.17
N LEU A 183 -7.53 -28.04 -46.42
CA LEU A 183 -8.38 -28.25 -47.59
C LEU A 183 -7.62 -28.01 -48.90
N LEU A 184 -6.85 -26.91 -48.98
CA LEU A 184 -6.03 -26.61 -50.15
C LEU A 184 -4.94 -27.67 -50.38
N GLU A 185 -4.37 -28.23 -49.32
CA GLU A 185 -3.38 -29.30 -49.41
C GLU A 185 -4.00 -30.62 -49.88
N GLU A 186 -5.19 -30.96 -49.38
CA GLU A 186 -5.98 -32.11 -49.85
C GLU A 186 -6.34 -31.97 -51.34
N ASP A 187 -6.82 -30.79 -51.76
CA ASP A 187 -7.14 -30.49 -53.16
C ASP A 187 -5.91 -30.59 -54.07
N ARG A 188 -4.75 -30.10 -53.59
CA ARG A 188 -3.47 -30.24 -54.30
C ARG A 188 -3.10 -31.71 -54.47
N VAL A 189 -3.18 -32.51 -53.41
CA VAL A 189 -2.85 -33.94 -53.45
C VAL A 189 -3.81 -34.70 -54.35
N ALA A 190 -5.11 -34.39 -54.30
CA ALA A 190 -6.11 -35.00 -55.16
C ALA A 190 -5.88 -34.66 -56.64
N SER A 191 -5.60 -33.40 -56.94
CA SER A 191 -5.27 -32.93 -58.30
C SER A 191 -3.98 -33.57 -58.82
N PHE A 192 -2.96 -33.71 -57.97
CA PHE A 192 -1.71 -34.38 -58.31
C PHE A 192 -1.92 -35.87 -58.61
N LYS A 193 -2.72 -36.58 -57.81
CA LYS A 193 -3.08 -37.98 -58.08
C LYS A 193 -3.80 -38.15 -59.42
N LYS A 194 -4.75 -37.27 -59.75
CA LYS A 194 -5.44 -37.27 -61.05
C LYS A 194 -4.46 -37.02 -62.19
N TYR A 195 -3.53 -36.08 -62.03
CA TYR A 195 -2.49 -35.82 -63.02
C TYR A 195 -1.62 -37.06 -63.26
N GLU A 196 -1.16 -37.74 -62.20
CA GLU A 196 -0.39 -38.99 -62.35
C GLU A 196 -1.21 -40.09 -63.04
N GLU A 197 -2.49 -40.22 -62.74
CA GLU A 197 -3.39 -41.17 -63.39
C GLU A 197 -3.50 -40.88 -64.90
N PHE A 198 -3.74 -39.63 -65.28
CA PHE A 198 -3.79 -39.24 -66.69
C PHE A 198 -2.44 -39.44 -67.39
N GLN A 199 -1.32 -39.19 -66.71
CA GLN A 199 0.01 -39.43 -67.26
C GLN A 199 0.22 -40.91 -67.56
N ARG A 200 -0.20 -41.81 -66.66
CA ARG A 200 -0.15 -43.26 -66.91
C ARG A 200 -1.03 -43.67 -68.09
N GLN A 201 -2.24 -43.13 -68.18
CA GLN A 201 -3.15 -43.38 -69.31
C GLN A 201 -2.55 -42.90 -70.64
N LEU A 202 -1.89 -41.73 -70.67
CA LEU A 202 -1.17 -41.24 -71.85
C LEU A 202 -0.06 -42.20 -72.26
N THR A 203 0.78 -42.65 -71.32
CA THR A 203 1.86 -43.59 -71.65
C THR A 203 1.34 -44.93 -72.18
N GLU A 204 0.19 -45.41 -71.69
CA GLU A 204 -0.45 -46.61 -72.21
C GLU A 204 -1.00 -46.40 -73.63
N LEU A 205 -1.58 -45.22 -73.90
CA LEU A 205 -2.04 -44.85 -75.24
C LEU A 205 -0.87 -44.71 -76.21
N ASP A 206 0.22 -44.08 -75.82
CA ASP A 206 1.42 -43.93 -76.65
C ASP A 206 1.99 -45.31 -77.03
N HIS A 207 2.11 -46.23 -76.05
CA HIS A 207 2.52 -47.61 -76.32
C HIS A 207 1.56 -48.33 -77.28
N LYS A 208 0.24 -48.14 -77.12
CA LYS A 208 -0.75 -48.70 -78.06
C LYS A 208 -0.60 -48.09 -79.45
N ILE A 209 -0.39 -46.77 -79.56
CA ILE A 209 -0.14 -46.10 -80.83
C ILE A 209 1.07 -46.72 -81.49
N GLU A 210 2.21 -46.87 -80.79
CA GLU A 210 3.40 -47.54 -81.33
C GLU A 210 3.09 -48.96 -81.82
N GLN A 211 2.37 -49.77 -81.02
CA GLN A 211 2.02 -51.15 -81.38
C GLN A 211 1.10 -51.25 -82.62
N TYR A 212 0.16 -50.32 -82.77
CA TYR A 212 -0.79 -50.28 -83.89
C TYR A 212 -0.33 -49.38 -85.04
N THR A 213 0.82 -48.70 -84.91
CA THR A 213 1.41 -47.93 -85.99
C THR A 213 1.83 -48.94 -87.05
N ILE A 214 1.01 -49.05 -88.09
CA ILE A 214 1.35 -49.80 -89.28
C ILE A 214 2.45 -48.99 -89.94
N GLU A 215 3.69 -49.41 -89.74
CA GLU A 215 4.78 -48.96 -90.60
C GLU A 215 4.32 -49.28 -92.02
N ALA A 216 4.12 -48.23 -92.82
CA ALA A 216 4.09 -48.43 -94.25
C ALA A 216 5.41 -49.13 -94.54
N GLN A 217 5.35 -50.40 -94.94
CA GLN A 217 6.48 -51.05 -95.59
C GLN A 217 6.79 -50.14 -96.77
N ASN A 218 7.72 -49.21 -96.59
CA ASN A 218 8.62 -48.86 -97.65
C ASN A 218 9.26 -50.20 -97.97
N PHE A 219 8.64 -50.89 -98.94
CA PHE A 219 9.30 -51.89 -99.72
C PHE A 219 10.70 -51.32 -99.95
N THR A 220 11.72 -51.97 -99.40
CA THR A 220 13.05 -51.85 -100.00
C THR A 220 12.80 -52.28 -101.43
N VAL A 221 12.65 -51.29 -102.32
CA VAL A 221 12.39 -51.54 -103.73
C VAL A 221 13.55 -52.42 -104.15
N ASP A 222 13.24 -53.70 -104.38
CA ASP A 222 14.24 -54.67 -104.74
C ASP A 222 14.89 -54.12 -106.01
N ARG A 223 16.20 -53.91 -105.98
CA ARG A 223 16.94 -53.14 -107.00
C ARG A 223 16.81 -53.79 -108.39
N TRP A 224 16.32 -55.03 -108.43
CA TRP A 224 16.05 -55.82 -109.63
C TRP A 224 14.66 -55.61 -110.25
N SER A 225 13.76 -54.85 -109.60
CA SER A 225 12.41 -54.57 -110.13
C SER A 225 12.33 -53.36 -111.07
N LEU A 226 13.45 -52.69 -111.36
CA LEU A 226 13.51 -51.46 -112.18
C LEU A 226 14.34 -51.59 -113.47
N ASP A 227 14.79 -52.77 -113.86
CA ASP A 227 15.52 -52.93 -115.13
C ASP A 227 14.55 -53.03 -116.33
N LYS A 228 14.47 -51.94 -117.11
CA LYS A 228 13.63 -51.85 -118.32
C LYS A 228 14.12 -52.73 -119.48
N THR A 229 15.25 -53.42 -119.35
CA THR A 229 15.88 -54.17 -120.47
C THR A 229 15.38 -55.61 -120.64
N LEU A 230 14.55 -56.14 -119.73
CA LEU A 230 14.07 -57.54 -119.79
C LEU A 230 12.61 -57.72 -120.23
N TYR A 231 11.87 -56.63 -120.52
CA TYR A 231 10.59 -56.73 -121.24
C TYR A 231 10.84 -56.86 -122.74
N TYR A 232 11.03 -58.09 -123.21
CA TYR A 232 10.89 -58.40 -124.64
C TYR A 232 9.44 -58.77 -124.94
N GLU A 233 8.88 -58.07 -125.92
CA GLU A 233 7.59 -58.31 -126.56
C GLU A 233 7.37 -59.79 -126.91
N LYS A 234 6.20 -60.32 -126.55
CA LYS A 234 5.40 -61.24 -127.37
C LYS A 234 3.92 -61.02 -127.09
#